data_AF-A0A081AQ97-F1
#
_entry.id   AF-A0A081AQ97-F1
#
_cell.length_a   1.000
_cell.length_b   1.000
_cell.length_c   1.000
_cell.angle_alpha   90.00
_cell.angle_beta   90.00
_cell.angle_gamma   90.00
#
_symmetry.space_group_name_H-M   'P 1'
#
loop_
_entity.id
_entity.type
_entity.pdbx_description
1 polymer ?
#
loop_
_entity_poly.entity_id
_entity_poly.type
_entity_poly.pdbx_seq_one_letter_code
_entity_poly.pdbx_strand_id
1 'polypeptide(L)'
;MEPNTGYTNLLGNVFMWHTNFAAEMTSASTSTGTLVGFIDDKTHKVFSWIDMVLLCNLPFSFCETSAASNYVKIGSLSTDSLVKYMRLLVREVETVIAGILPKLFGIIFDE
;
A
#
# COMPACT_ATOMS: atom_id res chain seq x y z
N MET A 1 2.28 40.10 -2.77
CA MET A 1 1.32 39.42 -3.66
C MET A 1 1.13 38.02 -3.09
N GLU A 2 0.00 37.76 -2.46
CA GLU A 2 -0.33 36.39 -2.04
C GLU A 2 -0.50 35.51 -3.29
N PRO A 3 0.06 34.29 -3.32
CA PRO A 3 -0.21 33.36 -4.40
C PRO A 3 -1.69 32.97 -4.34
N ASN A 4 -2.42 33.28 -5.40
CA ASN A 4 -3.84 32.97 -5.55
C ASN A 4 -4.04 31.48 -5.85
N THR A 5 -3.67 30.61 -4.91
CA THR A 5 -4.03 29.19 -4.96
C THR A 5 -5.34 29.03 -4.20
N GLY A 6 -6.46 29.07 -4.91
CA GLY A 6 -7.80 28.85 -4.34
C GLY A 6 -7.93 27.48 -3.66
N TYR A 7 -9.16 27.17 -3.21
CA TYR A 7 -9.60 25.95 -2.50
C TYR A 7 -9.15 24.59 -3.11
N THR A 8 -8.52 24.59 -4.28
CA THR A 8 -7.98 23.44 -5.00
C THR A 8 -6.64 22.91 -4.48
N ASN A 9 -5.93 23.61 -3.59
CA ASN A 9 -4.69 23.10 -2.99
C ASN A 9 -4.83 22.85 -1.47
N LEU A 10 -5.77 21.99 -1.11
CA LEU A 10 -6.03 21.63 0.29
C LEU A 10 -4.77 21.09 0.99
N LEU A 11 -4.01 20.23 0.31
CA LEU A 11 -2.77 19.64 0.82
C LEU A 11 -1.68 20.69 1.04
N GLY A 12 -1.48 21.61 0.09
CA GLY A 12 -0.52 22.70 0.26
C GLY A 12 -0.86 23.61 1.44
N ASN A 13 -2.14 23.91 1.64
CA ASN A 13 -2.59 24.68 2.80
C ASN A 13 -2.34 23.93 4.11
N VAL A 14 -2.68 22.64 4.15
CA VAL A 14 -2.46 21.80 5.33
C VAL A 14 -0.97 21.69 5.66
N PHE A 15 -0.11 21.44 4.68
CA PHE A 15 1.34 21.36 4.90
C PHE A 15 1.96 22.72 5.30
N MET A 16 1.38 23.83 4.86
CA MET A 16 1.88 25.17 5.17
C MET A 16 1.50 25.64 6.58
N TRP A 17 0.29 25.30 7.04
CA TRP A 17 -0.24 25.79 8.32
C TRP A 17 -0.21 24.77 9.45
N HIS A 18 -0.10 23.47 9.14
CA HIS A 18 -0.03 22.39 10.12
C HIS A 18 1.32 21.67 9.96
N THR A 19 2.38 22.25 10.54
CA THR A 19 3.75 21.69 10.50
C THR A 19 3.84 20.31 11.13
N ASN A 20 2.93 19.98 12.04
CA ASN A 20 2.85 18.67 12.70
C ASN A 20 1.88 17.69 12.02
N PHE A 21 1.31 18.06 10.87
CA PHE A 21 0.28 17.27 10.17
C PHE A 21 0.73 15.82 9.91
N ALA A 22 1.98 15.59 9.49
CA ALA A 22 2.46 14.25 9.22
C ALA A 22 2.43 13.35 10.48
N ALA A 23 2.78 13.89 11.65
CA ALA A 23 2.74 13.15 12.92
C ALA A 23 1.30 12.93 13.40
N GLU A 24 0.43 13.93 13.26
CA GLU A 24 -1.00 13.83 13.59
C GLU A 24 -1.76 12.88 12.67
N MET A 25 -1.42 12.84 11.39
CA MET A 25 -1.97 11.89 10.42
C MET A 25 -1.57 10.46 10.78
N THR A 26 -0.30 10.28 11.17
CA THR A 26 0.25 8.97 11.56
C THR A 26 -0.38 8.46 12.86
N SER A 27 -0.66 9.35 13.82
CA SER A 27 -1.37 8.96 15.04
C SER A 27 -2.86 8.70 14.79
N ALA A 28 -3.53 9.54 13.97
CA ALA A 28 -4.94 9.35 13.64
C ALA A 28 -5.20 8.06 12.84
N SER A 29 -4.30 7.71 11.91
CA SER A 29 -4.42 6.52 11.05
C SER A 29 -4.42 5.20 11.83
N THR A 30 -3.85 5.16 13.04
CA THR A 30 -3.95 3.99 13.92
C THR A 30 -5.33 3.80 14.57
N SER A 31 -6.21 4.81 14.51
CA SER A 31 -7.47 4.84 15.27
C SER A 31 -8.77 4.77 14.45
N THR A 32 -8.78 5.23 13.19
CA THR A 32 -10.04 5.50 12.48
C THR A 32 -10.20 4.89 11.09
N GLY A 33 -9.17 4.26 10.50
CA GLY A 33 -9.28 3.63 9.17
C GLY A 33 -9.51 4.59 7.99
N THR A 34 -9.62 5.89 8.23
CA THR A 34 -9.95 6.94 7.24
C THR A 34 -8.76 7.38 6.37
N LEU A 35 -7.70 6.57 6.22
CA LEU A 35 -6.53 6.95 5.41
C LEU A 35 -6.75 6.72 3.90
N VAL A 36 -7.81 5.99 3.51
CA VAL A 36 -8.08 5.62 2.10
C VAL A 36 -8.17 6.85 1.18
N GLY A 37 -8.68 7.99 1.67
CA GLY A 37 -8.78 9.23 0.89
C GLY A 37 -7.45 9.95 0.61
N PHE A 38 -6.35 9.55 1.27
CA PHE A 38 -5.03 10.18 1.16
C PHE A 38 -3.97 9.29 0.52
N ILE A 39 -4.33 8.06 0.16
CA ILE A 39 -3.44 7.15 -0.55
C ILE A 39 -3.47 7.53 -2.03
N ASP A 40 -2.31 7.69 -2.66
CA ASP A 40 -2.25 7.98 -4.07
C ASP A 40 -2.74 6.77 -4.90
N ASP A 41 -3.33 7.05 -6.07
CA ASP A 41 -3.93 6.03 -6.93
C ASP A 41 -2.96 4.89 -7.29
N LYS A 42 -1.65 5.18 -7.39
CA LYS A 42 -0.65 4.18 -7.73
C LYS A 42 -0.43 3.23 -6.56
N THR A 43 -0.33 3.74 -5.34
CA THR A 43 -0.23 2.91 -4.12
C THR A 43 -1.48 2.07 -3.92
N HIS A 44 -2.67 2.67 -4.06
CA HIS A 44 -3.93 1.94 -3.97
C HIS A 44 -4.01 0.81 -5.01
N LYS A 45 -3.64 1.09 -6.26
CA LYS A 45 -3.60 0.10 -7.35
C LYS A 45 -2.68 -1.08 -7.04
N VAL A 46 -1.45 -0.80 -6.57
CA VAL A 46 -0.50 -1.85 -6.22
C VAL A 46 -1.05 -2.73 -5.09
N PHE A 47 -1.59 -2.11 -4.04
CA PHE A 47 -2.21 -2.83 -2.93
C PHE A 47 -3.36 -3.71 -3.40
N SER A 48 -4.30 -3.19 -4.21
CA SER A 48 -5.42 -3.96 -4.74
C SER A 48 -4.97 -5.18 -5.54
N TRP A 49 -3.90 -5.06 -6.34
CA TRP A 49 -3.35 -6.21 -7.08
C TRP A 49 -2.74 -7.26 -6.16
N ILE A 50 -1.98 -6.83 -5.15
CA ILE A 50 -1.37 -7.74 -4.17
C ILE A 50 -2.46 -8.49 -3.41
N ASP A 51 -3.45 -7.77 -2.89
CA ASP A 51 -4.57 -8.32 -2.13
C ASP A 51 -5.33 -9.36 -2.95
N MET A 52 -5.68 -9.03 -4.19
CA MET A 52 -6.41 -9.95 -5.07
C MET A 52 -5.61 -11.22 -5.41
N VAL A 53 -4.33 -11.08 -5.72
CA VAL A 53 -3.49 -12.23 -6.08
C VAL A 53 -3.25 -13.15 -4.87
N LEU A 54 -3.06 -12.58 -3.68
CA LEU A 54 -2.89 -13.35 -2.45
C LEU A 54 -4.18 -14.02 -1.99
N LEU A 55 -5.27 -13.26 -1.85
CA LEU A 55 -6.53 -13.79 -1.31
C LEU A 55 -7.19 -14.82 -2.23
N CYS A 56 -7.02 -14.67 -3.55
CA CYS A 56 -7.54 -15.62 -4.52
C CYS A 56 -6.53 -16.69 -4.94
N ASN A 57 -5.32 -16.69 -4.37
CA ASN A 57 -4.23 -17.61 -4.72
C ASN A 57 -3.99 -17.71 -6.24
N LEU A 58 -3.88 -16.55 -6.89
CA LEU A 58 -3.70 -16.45 -8.34
C LEU A 58 -2.21 -16.41 -8.71
N PRO A 59 -1.84 -16.75 -9.95
CA PRO A 59 -0.48 -16.50 -10.44
C PRO A 59 -0.19 -15.00 -10.48
N PHE A 60 1.07 -14.59 -10.21
CA PHE A 60 1.47 -13.19 -10.38
C PHE A 60 1.27 -12.67 -11.81
N SER A 61 1.37 -13.55 -12.81
CA SER A 61 1.10 -13.23 -14.20
C SER A 61 -0.37 -12.91 -14.49
N PHE A 62 -1.28 -13.12 -13.54
CA PHE A 62 -2.71 -12.89 -13.73
C PHE A 62 -3.00 -11.43 -14.10
N CYS A 63 -2.27 -10.46 -13.53
CA CYS A 63 -2.52 -9.03 -13.77
C CYS A 63 -2.32 -8.59 -15.22
N GLU A 64 -1.62 -9.38 -16.03
CA GLU A 64 -1.39 -9.13 -17.46
C GLU A 64 -2.30 -9.96 -18.38
N THR A 65 -3.17 -10.80 -17.82
CA THR A 65 -4.06 -11.64 -18.62
C THR A 65 -5.22 -10.85 -19.22
N SER A 66 -5.76 -11.35 -20.34
CA SER A 66 -7.01 -10.81 -20.91
C SER A 66 -8.18 -10.90 -19.94
N ALA A 67 -8.24 -11.95 -19.12
CA ALA A 67 -9.26 -12.11 -18.08
C ALA A 67 -9.19 -10.97 -17.06
N ALA A 68 -7.99 -10.66 -16.54
CA ALA A 68 -7.79 -9.49 -15.69
C ALA A 68 -8.22 -8.20 -16.37
N SER A 69 -7.78 -7.96 -17.61
CA SER A 69 -8.16 -6.76 -18.35
C SER A 69 -9.67 -6.62 -18.60
N ASN A 70 -10.39 -7.73 -18.76
CA ASN A 70 -11.82 -7.73 -19.10
C ASN A 70 -12.71 -7.63 -17.86
N TYR A 71 -12.30 -8.22 -16.74
CA TYR A 71 -13.17 -8.40 -15.57
C TYR A 71 -12.73 -7.65 -14.32
N VAL A 72 -11.45 -7.31 -14.21
CA VAL A 72 -10.89 -6.66 -13.02
C VAL A 72 -10.85 -5.16 -13.22
N LYS A 73 -11.56 -4.42 -12.37
CA LYS A 73 -11.60 -2.95 -12.40
C LYS A 73 -10.43 -2.33 -11.62
N ILE A 74 -9.24 -2.86 -11.82
CA ILE A 74 -7.98 -2.33 -11.28
C ILE A 74 -7.16 -1.87 -12.48
N GLY A 75 -6.51 -0.71 -12.40
CA GLY A 75 -5.64 -0.24 -13.48
C GLY A 75 -4.54 -1.24 -13.83
N SER A 76 -4.00 -1.19 -15.05
CA SER A 76 -2.98 -2.14 -15.47
C SER A 76 -1.71 -2.08 -14.60
N LEU A 77 -1.12 -3.26 -14.39
CA LEU A 77 0.13 -3.45 -13.65
C LEU A 77 0.90 -4.59 -14.33
N SER A 78 2.21 -4.42 -14.52
CA SER A 78 3.03 -5.49 -15.07
C SER A 78 3.34 -6.55 -14.01
N THR A 79 3.57 -7.79 -14.44
CA THR A 79 3.98 -8.90 -13.57
C THR A 79 5.26 -8.54 -12.83
N ASP A 80 6.24 -7.94 -13.52
CA ASP A 80 7.50 -7.50 -12.92
C ASP A 80 7.30 -6.45 -11.83
N SER A 81 6.38 -5.51 -12.04
CA SER A 81 6.05 -4.50 -11.04
C SER A 81 5.38 -5.13 -9.83
N LEU A 82 4.42 -6.03 -10.04
CA LEU A 82 3.75 -6.75 -8.95
C LEU A 82 4.76 -7.57 -8.12
N VAL A 83 5.62 -8.34 -8.78
CA VAL A 83 6.67 -9.13 -8.11
C VAL A 83 7.63 -8.23 -7.33
N LYS A 84 8.02 -7.08 -7.90
CA LYS A 84 8.86 -6.10 -7.20
C LYS A 84 8.19 -5.62 -5.90
N TYR A 85 6.92 -5.23 -5.95
CA TYR A 85 6.20 -4.75 -4.77
C TYR A 85 5.93 -5.86 -3.76
N MET A 86 5.62 -7.08 -4.21
CA MET A 86 5.50 -8.25 -3.33
C MET A 86 6.79 -8.51 -2.55
N ARG A 87 7.97 -8.42 -3.20
CA ARG A 87 9.26 -8.56 -2.51
C ARG A 87 9.50 -7.46 -1.46
N LEU A 88 9.08 -6.23 -1.75
CA LEU A 88 9.16 -5.14 -0.77
C LEU A 88 8.22 -5.40 0.41
N LEU A 89 6.99 -5.83 0.14
CA LEU A 89 6.03 -6.18 1.19
C LEU A 89 6.55 -7.30 2.10
N VAL A 90 7.14 -8.36 1.53
CA VAL A 90 7.73 -9.45 2.30
C VAL A 90 8.81 -8.94 3.26
N ARG A 91 9.68 -8.03 2.82
CA ARG A 91 10.72 -7.45 3.71
C ARG A 91 10.13 -6.66 4.89
N GLU A 92 9.06 -5.92 4.65
CA GLU A 92 8.36 -5.21 5.73
C GLU A 92 7.71 -6.20 6.70
N VAL A 93 7.07 -7.25 6.18
CA VAL A 93 6.47 -8.32 6.99
C VAL A 93 7.54 -9.05 7.81
N GLU A 94 8.68 -9.40 7.22
CA GLU A 94 9.82 -10.01 7.91
C GLU A 94 10.32 -9.11 9.05
N THR A 95 10.40 -7.79 8.81
CA THR A 95 10.80 -6.82 9.84
C THR A 95 9.83 -6.80 11.01
N VAL A 96 8.52 -6.83 10.73
CA VAL A 96 7.47 -6.90 11.76
C VAL A 96 7.55 -8.22 12.52
N ILE A 97 7.67 -9.34 11.82
CA ILE A 97 7.80 -10.68 12.43
C ILE A 97 9.05 -10.72 13.32
N ALA A 98 10.19 -10.22 12.87
CA ALA A 98 11.42 -10.17 13.65
C ALA A 98 11.27 -9.37 14.96
N GLY A 99 10.44 -8.32 14.96
CA GLY A 99 10.10 -7.56 16.17
C GLY A 99 9.17 -8.30 17.15
N ILE A 100 8.41 -9.29 16.67
CA ILE A 100 7.46 -10.08 17.47
C ILE A 100 8.08 -11.42 17.93
N LEU A 101 9.07 -11.92 17.19
CA LEU A 101 9.64 -13.24 17.40
C LEU A 101 10.36 -13.34 18.76
N PRO A 102 10.10 -14.40 19.56
CA PRO A 102 10.79 -14.60 20.83
C PRO A 102 12.28 -14.95 20.60
N LYS A 103 13.10 -14.74 21.64
CA LYS A 103 14.53 -15.09 21.62
C LYS A 103 14.79 -16.57 21.31
N LEU A 104 13.86 -17.45 21.66
CA LEU A 104 13.89 -18.87 21.35
C LEU A 104 12.63 -19.21 20.56
N PHE A 105 12.80 -19.70 19.33
CA PHE A 105 11.72 -20.16 18.46
C PHE A 105 12.16 -21.44 17.74
N GLY A 106 11.19 -22.28 17.38
CA GLY A 106 11.42 -23.48 16.57
C GLY A 106 11.05 -23.25 15.12
N ILE A 107 11.80 -23.85 14.20
CA ILE A 107 11.47 -23.91 12.77
C ILE A 107 11.09 -25.36 12.47
N ILE A 108 9.90 -25.56 11.90
CA ILE A 108 9.45 -26.87 11.42
C ILE A 108 9.59 -26.85 9.91
N PHE A 109 10.32 -27.82 9.36
CA PHE A 109 10.40 -28.05 7.93
C PHE A 109 9.33 -29.06 7.55
N ASP A 110 8.61 -28.79 6.47
CA ASP A 110 7.75 -29.78 5.82
C ASP A 110 8.62 -30.77 5.02
N GLU A 111 8.14 -32.00 4.81
CA GLU A 111 8.83 -33.05 4.02
C GLU A 111 8.72 -32.85 2.50
#